data_AF-A0A0N6ZL96-F1
#
_entry.id   AF-A0A0N6ZL96-F1
#
_cell.length_a   1.000
_cell.length_b   1.000
_cell.length_c   1.000
_cell.angle_alpha   90.00
_cell.angle_beta   90.00
_cell.angle_gamma   90.00
#
_symmetry.space_group_name_H-M   'P 1'
#
loop_
_entity.id
_entity.type
_entity.pdbx_description
1 polymer ?
#
loop_
_entity_poly.entity_id
_entity_poly.type
_entity_poly.pdbx_seq_one_letter_code
_entity_poly.pdbx_strand_id
1 'polypeptide(L)'
;MPLKPFSVHDLAEAVLGCVCAALDAVAEEVPGQPGCPCRACVVPGVVAWDGCGPDDCTDGGEPGQLTVSVARIYPASHAFPAEDRSVQGVRGCTPPPLTAVELIVTLLRCAPIPDEEGCPPTCEEQAEAARVLHVDASTVYSALWCCLPGIGPNPRKPRRFMIGAQRMIGPEGGCVGVEQRVTVALPGCGPCPGEDGTS
;
A
#
# COMPACT_ATOMS: atom_id res chain seq x y z
N MET A 1 10.17 12.77 17.70
CA MET A 1 10.67 11.58 18.40
C MET A 1 11.33 10.71 17.35
N PRO A 2 12.47 10.08 17.62
CA PRO A 2 13.10 9.20 16.64
C PRO A 2 12.22 7.96 16.44
N LEU A 3 12.24 7.45 15.22
CA LEU A 3 11.51 6.25 14.82
C LEU A 3 12.30 5.01 15.21
N LYS A 4 11.60 3.92 15.52
CA LYS A 4 12.26 2.61 15.63
C LYS A 4 12.66 2.15 14.22
N PRO A 5 13.87 1.56 14.02
CA PRO A 5 14.41 1.27 12.70
C PRO A 5 13.44 0.54 11.74
N PHE A 6 12.69 -0.45 12.23
CA PHE A 6 11.76 -1.24 11.40
C PHE A 6 10.31 -0.77 11.45
N SER A 7 9.96 0.27 12.22
CA SER A 7 8.55 0.66 12.44
C SER A 7 7.78 1.01 11.16
N VAL A 8 8.47 1.49 10.13
CA VAL A 8 7.87 1.77 8.82
C VAL A 8 7.74 0.49 7.99
N HIS A 9 8.76 -0.37 8.02
CA HIS A 9 8.77 -1.63 7.29
C HIS A 9 7.71 -2.59 7.84
N ASP A 10 7.67 -2.79 9.16
CA ASP A 10 6.68 -3.63 9.84
C ASP A 10 5.24 -3.19 9.52
N LEU A 11 5.02 -1.87 9.41
CA LEU A 11 3.72 -1.32 9.01
C LEU A 11 3.41 -1.63 7.54
N ALA A 12 4.39 -1.48 6.64
CA ALA A 12 4.21 -1.79 5.22
C ALA A 12 3.93 -3.28 4.99
N GLU A 13 4.66 -4.17 5.68
CA GLU A 13 4.41 -5.62 5.64
C GLU A 13 3.04 -5.99 6.21
N ALA A 14 2.64 -5.39 7.32
CA ALA A 14 1.31 -5.62 7.90
C ALA A 14 0.17 -5.15 6.97
N VAL A 15 0.35 -4.02 6.29
CA VAL A 15 -0.59 -3.54 5.26
C VAL A 15 -0.62 -4.50 4.07
N LEU A 16 0.55 -4.92 3.57
CA LEU A 16 0.66 -5.89 2.48
C LEU A 16 -0.08 -7.19 2.80
N GLY A 17 0.21 -7.80 3.96
CA GLY A 17 -0.42 -9.04 4.38
C GLY A 17 -1.93 -8.92 4.58
N CYS A 18 -2.41 -7.81 5.11
CA CYS A 18 -3.85 -7.54 5.20
C CYS A 18 -4.53 -7.48 3.83
N VAL A 19 -3.97 -6.70 2.91
CA VAL A 19 -4.57 -6.52 1.58
C VAL A 19 -4.56 -7.85 0.83
N CYS A 20 -3.46 -8.60 0.93
CA CYS A 20 -3.35 -9.94 0.38
C CYS A 20 -4.46 -10.87 0.90
N ALA A 21 -4.64 -10.97 2.22
CA ALA A 21 -5.69 -11.79 2.81
C ALA A 21 -7.11 -11.35 2.41
N ALA A 22 -7.34 -10.04 2.22
CA ALA A 22 -8.62 -9.54 1.75
C ALA A 22 -8.90 -9.91 0.29
N LEU A 23 -7.88 -9.88 -0.58
CA LEU A 23 -8.01 -10.31 -1.97
C LEU A 23 -8.34 -11.81 -2.06
N ASP A 24 -7.67 -12.64 -1.27
CA ASP A 24 -7.96 -14.07 -1.21
C ASP A 24 -9.40 -14.34 -0.76
N ALA A 25 -9.86 -13.66 0.30
CA ALA A 25 -11.23 -13.80 0.77
C ALA A 25 -12.27 -13.39 -0.30
N VAL A 26 -12.02 -12.30 -1.04
CA VAL A 26 -12.93 -11.88 -2.11
C VAL A 26 -12.90 -12.85 -3.30
N ALA A 27 -11.76 -13.46 -3.61
CA ALA A 27 -11.66 -14.48 -4.65
C ALA A 27 -12.50 -15.74 -4.32
N GLU A 28 -12.64 -16.08 -3.05
CA GLU A 28 -13.55 -17.16 -2.61
C GLU A 28 -15.04 -16.79 -2.79
N GLU A 29 -15.38 -15.51 -2.66
CA GLU A 29 -16.77 -15.01 -2.72
C GLU A 29 -17.23 -14.64 -4.13
N VAL A 30 -16.33 -14.13 -4.97
CA VAL A 30 -16.65 -13.57 -6.28
C VAL A 30 -16.06 -14.46 -7.39
N PRO A 31 -16.91 -15.23 -8.11
CA PRO A 31 -16.44 -16.10 -9.19
C PRO A 31 -15.63 -15.34 -10.25
N GLY A 32 -14.48 -15.88 -10.61
CA GLY A 32 -13.58 -15.28 -11.60
C GLY A 32 -12.82 -14.06 -11.10
N GLN A 33 -12.85 -13.74 -9.80
CA GLN A 33 -11.95 -12.75 -9.22
C GLN A 33 -10.61 -13.41 -8.85
N PRO A 34 -9.47 -12.87 -9.30
CA PRO A 34 -8.16 -13.38 -8.88
C PRO A 34 -7.85 -12.99 -7.43
N GLY A 35 -7.21 -13.91 -6.70
CA GLY A 35 -6.77 -13.71 -5.32
C GLY A 35 -5.53 -12.81 -5.19
N CYS A 36 -4.85 -12.91 -4.07
CA CYS A 36 -3.58 -12.23 -3.85
C CYS A 36 -2.54 -12.70 -4.88
N PRO A 37 -1.88 -11.76 -5.61
CA PRO A 37 -0.88 -12.15 -6.59
C PRO A 37 0.32 -12.85 -5.94
N CYS A 38 0.92 -13.79 -6.69
CA CYS A 38 2.13 -14.50 -6.25
C CYS A 38 3.28 -13.52 -5.91
N ARG A 39 3.33 -12.38 -6.59
CA ARG A 39 4.30 -11.31 -6.36
C ARG A 39 3.72 -10.26 -5.42
N ALA A 40 3.74 -10.57 -4.13
CA ALA A 40 3.37 -9.65 -3.06
C ALA A 40 4.62 -9.20 -2.27
N CYS A 41 5.03 -7.93 -2.37
CA CYS A 41 6.24 -7.47 -1.67
C CYS A 41 6.25 -5.97 -1.29
N VAL A 42 7.06 -5.62 -0.29
CA VAL A 42 7.40 -4.22 0.00
C VAL A 42 8.55 -3.79 -0.92
N VAL A 43 8.38 -2.68 -1.64
CA VAL A 43 9.35 -2.20 -2.64
C VAL A 43 9.94 -0.83 -2.27
N PRO A 44 11.18 -0.52 -2.71
CA PRO A 44 11.89 0.68 -2.25
C PRO A 44 11.40 2.00 -2.86
N GLY A 45 10.37 2.00 -3.72
CA GLY A 45 9.89 3.23 -4.37
C GLY A 45 8.82 3.00 -5.43
N VAL A 46 9.00 3.61 -6.60
CA VAL A 46 8.08 3.47 -7.74
C VAL A 46 7.99 2.02 -8.16
N VAL A 47 6.76 1.57 -8.41
CA VAL A 47 6.47 0.20 -8.82
C VAL A 47 6.91 0.02 -10.26
N ALA A 48 7.64 -1.06 -10.50
CA ALA A 48 7.99 -1.47 -11.84
C ALA A 48 6.78 -2.19 -12.48
N TRP A 49 6.49 -1.86 -13.74
CA TRP A 49 5.32 -2.34 -14.49
C TRP A 49 5.55 -3.71 -15.15
N ASP A 50 6.75 -4.25 -15.04
CA ASP A 50 7.05 -5.63 -15.34
C ASP A 50 6.53 -6.53 -14.22
N GLY A 51 6.04 -7.72 -14.54
CA GLY A 51 5.74 -8.71 -13.51
C GLY A 51 4.27 -8.93 -13.16
N CYS A 52 3.33 -8.52 -14.02
CA CYS A 52 1.91 -8.86 -13.84
C CYS A 52 1.47 -10.10 -14.63
N GLY A 53 2.35 -10.67 -15.44
CA GLY A 53 2.06 -11.78 -16.35
C GLY A 53 2.05 -13.15 -15.66
N PRO A 54 1.56 -14.19 -16.35
CA PRO A 54 1.54 -15.56 -15.83
C PRO A 54 2.95 -16.16 -15.67
N ASP A 55 3.91 -15.76 -16.51
CA ASP A 55 5.29 -16.26 -16.48
C ASP A 55 6.10 -15.72 -15.28
N ASP A 56 5.56 -14.72 -14.59
CA ASP A 56 6.20 -14.09 -13.43
C ASP A 56 5.98 -14.88 -12.12
N CYS A 57 5.14 -15.92 -12.16
CA CYS A 57 4.85 -16.80 -11.03
C CYS A 57 5.49 -18.18 -11.23
N THR A 58 6.36 -18.61 -10.31
CA THR A 58 7.07 -19.90 -10.44
C THR A 58 6.22 -21.14 -10.10
N ASP A 59 5.11 -20.99 -9.36
CA ASP A 59 4.36 -22.12 -8.79
C ASP A 59 2.84 -22.07 -9.07
N GLY A 60 2.44 -21.61 -10.27
CA GLY A 60 1.02 -21.57 -10.65
C GLY A 60 0.15 -20.66 -9.76
N GLY A 61 0.79 -19.71 -9.07
CA GLY A 61 0.11 -18.68 -8.29
C GLY A 61 -0.63 -17.68 -9.18
N GLU A 62 -1.50 -16.89 -8.55
CA GLU A 62 -2.29 -15.88 -9.27
C GLU A 62 -1.38 -14.82 -9.91
N PRO A 63 -1.53 -14.55 -11.22
CA PRO A 63 -0.75 -13.54 -11.90
C PRO A 63 -1.09 -12.14 -11.38
N GLY A 64 -0.11 -11.25 -11.50
CA GLY A 64 -0.21 -9.87 -11.04
C GLY A 64 0.88 -9.52 -10.03
N GLN A 65 0.77 -8.32 -9.50
CA GLN A 65 1.73 -7.79 -8.56
C GLN A 65 1.04 -6.92 -7.51
N LEU A 66 1.22 -7.27 -6.24
CA LEU A 66 0.81 -6.46 -5.10
C LEU A 66 2.06 -5.87 -4.44
N THR A 67 2.12 -4.55 -4.32
CA THR A 67 3.26 -3.89 -3.68
C THR A 67 2.83 -2.83 -2.70
N VAL A 68 3.67 -2.63 -1.69
CA VAL A 68 3.59 -1.48 -0.79
C VAL A 68 4.91 -0.73 -0.84
N SER A 69 4.86 0.57 -1.08
CA SER A 69 6.05 1.43 -1.04
C SER A 69 5.82 2.66 -0.18
N VAL A 70 6.92 3.27 0.26
CA VAL A 70 6.89 4.48 1.06
C VAL A 70 6.99 5.69 0.14
N ALA A 71 5.96 6.52 0.10
CA ALA A 71 5.99 7.79 -0.63
C ALA A 71 6.84 8.84 0.09
N ARG A 72 6.65 8.97 1.40
CA ARG A 72 7.38 9.91 2.26
C ARG A 72 7.13 9.66 3.73
N ILE A 73 8.04 10.14 4.57
CA ILE A 73 7.91 10.24 6.01
C ILE A 73 8.04 11.72 6.37
N TYR A 74 7.10 12.24 7.16
CA TYR A 74 7.07 13.68 7.47
C TYR A 74 6.53 13.96 8.88
N PRO A 75 6.92 15.09 9.51
CA PRO A 75 6.37 15.51 10.78
C PRO A 75 4.92 15.95 10.61
N ALA A 76 4.02 15.44 11.43
CA ALA A 76 2.60 15.78 11.38
C ALA A 76 2.22 16.62 12.60
N SER A 77 1.36 17.61 12.37
CA SER A 77 0.78 18.46 13.41
C SER A 77 -0.35 17.71 14.16
N HIS A 78 -0.93 18.36 15.18
CA HIS A 78 -2.11 17.83 15.86
C HIS A 78 -3.34 17.71 14.95
N ALA A 79 -3.41 18.51 13.88
CA ALA A 79 -4.44 18.43 12.85
C ALA A 79 -4.06 17.37 11.79
N PHE A 80 -3.85 16.13 12.24
CA PHE A 80 -3.46 15.01 11.38
C PHE A 80 -4.45 14.89 10.19
N PRO A 81 -3.96 14.77 8.94
CA PRO A 81 -2.59 14.45 8.48
C PRO A 81 -1.68 15.67 8.22
N ALA A 82 -2.09 16.89 8.57
CA ALA A 82 -1.41 18.11 8.12
C ALA A 82 0.05 18.15 8.59
N GLU A 83 0.95 18.43 7.65
CA GLU A 83 2.39 18.54 7.87
C GLU A 83 2.71 19.68 8.86
N ASP A 84 3.55 19.39 9.83
CA ASP A 84 4.10 20.38 10.75
C ASP A 84 5.28 21.10 10.08
N ARG A 85 5.14 22.41 9.89
CA ARG A 85 6.14 23.29 9.27
C ARG A 85 6.84 24.18 10.27
N SER A 86 6.69 23.91 11.57
CA SER A 86 7.37 24.67 12.61
C SER A 86 8.89 24.49 12.51
N VAL A 87 9.60 25.62 12.59
CA VAL A 87 11.07 25.64 12.55
C VAL A 87 11.62 25.12 13.87
N GLN A 88 12.41 24.06 13.80
CA GLN A 88 13.04 23.44 14.97
C GLN A 88 14.31 24.18 15.40
N GLY A 89 14.68 24.06 16.67
CA GLY A 89 15.95 24.60 17.19
C GLY A 89 15.95 26.09 17.55
N VAL A 90 14.82 26.79 17.43
CA VAL A 90 14.70 28.22 17.82
C VAL A 90 14.69 28.39 19.35
N ARG A 91 14.09 27.44 20.08
CA ARG A 91 14.11 27.36 21.56
C ARG A 91 14.01 25.89 22.00
N GLY A 92 15.14 25.18 21.93
CA GLY A 92 15.20 23.75 22.26
C GLY A 92 14.79 22.84 21.09
N CYS A 93 15.21 21.58 21.17
CA CYS A 93 14.87 20.54 20.20
C CYS A 93 13.57 19.85 20.61
N THR A 94 12.43 20.55 20.50
CA THR A 94 11.13 19.94 20.78
C THR A 94 10.71 19.04 19.62
N PRO A 95 10.60 17.73 19.79
CA PRO A 95 10.18 16.86 18.69
C PRO A 95 8.77 17.21 18.19
N PRO A 96 8.48 16.97 16.90
CA PRO A 96 7.11 17.09 16.40
C PRO A 96 6.16 16.16 17.16
N PRO A 97 4.89 16.55 17.31
CA PRO A 97 3.94 15.78 18.13
C PRO A 97 3.63 14.41 17.53
N LEU A 98 3.68 14.29 16.20
CA LEU A 98 3.44 13.06 15.46
C LEU A 98 4.43 12.94 14.30
N THR A 99 4.70 11.70 13.90
CA THR A 99 5.37 11.40 12.63
C THR A 99 4.38 10.63 11.77
N ALA A 100 4.17 11.07 10.54
CA ALA A 100 3.34 10.40 9.56
C ALA A 100 4.22 9.69 8.53
N VAL A 101 3.75 8.55 8.06
CA VAL A 101 4.24 7.91 6.84
C VAL A 101 3.11 7.85 5.84
N GLU A 102 3.41 8.18 4.60
CA GLU A 102 2.51 7.99 3.48
C GLU A 102 2.97 6.75 2.70
N LEU A 103 2.10 5.76 2.64
CA LEU A 103 2.30 4.52 1.90
C LEU A 103 1.50 4.56 0.60
N ILE A 104 2.04 3.90 -0.42
CA ILE A 104 1.37 3.63 -1.69
C ILE A 104 1.19 2.12 -1.77
N VAL A 105 -0.05 1.67 -1.85
CA VAL A 105 -0.42 0.29 -2.13
C VAL A 105 -0.76 0.22 -3.61
N THR A 106 -0.05 -0.62 -4.36
CA THR A 106 -0.27 -0.79 -5.79
C THR A 106 -0.59 -2.25 -6.08
N LEU A 107 -1.69 -2.48 -6.80
CA LEU A 107 -2.08 -3.80 -7.30
C LEU A 107 -2.19 -3.72 -8.82
N LEU A 108 -1.38 -4.52 -9.52
CA LEU A 108 -1.37 -4.65 -10.98
C LEU A 108 -1.90 -6.03 -11.39
N ARG A 109 -2.68 -6.03 -12.49
CA ARG A 109 -3.21 -7.20 -13.19
C ARG A 109 -2.90 -7.11 -14.67
N CYS A 110 -3.01 -8.22 -15.40
CA CYS A 110 -2.96 -8.22 -16.85
C CYS A 110 -4.13 -7.42 -17.44
N ALA A 111 -3.83 -6.56 -18.40
CA ALA A 111 -4.81 -5.97 -19.29
C ALA A 111 -4.85 -6.78 -20.60
N PRO A 112 -6.00 -6.88 -21.27
CA PRO A 112 -6.08 -7.40 -22.62
C PRO A 112 -5.17 -6.57 -23.55
N ILE A 113 -4.32 -7.27 -24.31
CA ILE A 113 -3.41 -6.69 -25.30
C ILE A 113 -3.82 -7.13 -26.71
N PRO A 114 -3.32 -6.47 -27.77
CA PRO A 114 -3.53 -6.97 -29.13
C PRO A 114 -3.03 -8.40 -29.29
N ASP A 115 -3.71 -9.19 -30.11
CA ASP A 115 -3.34 -10.57 -30.41
C ASP A 115 -2.11 -10.67 -31.34
N GLU A 116 -1.70 -11.89 -31.68
CA GLU A 116 -0.56 -12.14 -32.57
C GLU A 116 -0.75 -11.57 -33.99
N GLU A 117 -2.00 -11.36 -34.41
CA GLU A 117 -2.36 -10.76 -35.70
C GLU A 117 -2.41 -9.23 -35.62
N GLY A 118 -2.22 -8.66 -34.43
CA GLY A 118 -2.28 -7.23 -34.16
C GLY A 118 -3.71 -6.68 -34.05
N CYS A 119 -4.72 -7.54 -33.92
CA CYS A 119 -6.09 -7.11 -33.71
C CYS A 119 -6.26 -6.60 -32.27
N PRO A 120 -6.95 -5.46 -32.05
CA PRO A 120 -7.18 -4.94 -30.72
C PRO A 120 -8.12 -5.85 -29.91
N PRO A 121 -8.02 -5.86 -28.58
CA PRO A 121 -8.93 -6.61 -27.73
C PRO A 121 -10.37 -6.13 -27.90
N THR A 122 -11.29 -7.06 -27.77
CA THR A 122 -12.73 -6.83 -27.86
C THR A 122 -13.23 -6.02 -26.66
N CYS A 123 -14.39 -5.37 -26.82
CA CYS A 123 -15.04 -4.68 -25.70
C CYS A 123 -15.43 -5.62 -24.56
N GLU A 124 -15.68 -6.90 -24.84
CA GLU A 124 -16.03 -7.90 -23.83
C GLU A 124 -14.82 -8.25 -22.96
N GLU A 125 -13.65 -8.48 -23.57
CA GLU A 125 -12.39 -8.68 -22.84
C GLU A 125 -12.04 -7.47 -21.97
N GLN A 126 -12.23 -6.26 -22.50
CA GLN A 126 -12.00 -5.03 -21.74
C GLN A 126 -13.00 -4.86 -20.59
N ALA A 127 -14.28 -5.23 -20.79
CA ALA A 127 -15.29 -5.17 -19.75
C ALA A 127 -14.98 -6.15 -18.62
N GLU A 128 -14.48 -7.34 -18.94
CA GLU A 128 -14.09 -8.34 -17.94
C GLU A 128 -12.86 -7.89 -17.14
N ALA A 129 -11.84 -7.37 -17.82
CA ALA A 129 -10.67 -6.79 -17.14
C ALA A 129 -11.06 -5.60 -16.24
N ALA A 130 -11.97 -4.74 -16.71
CA ALA A 130 -12.50 -3.63 -15.91
C ALA A 130 -13.30 -4.14 -14.69
N ARG A 131 -14.08 -5.21 -14.82
CA ARG A 131 -14.80 -5.84 -13.71
C ARG A 131 -13.82 -6.29 -12.62
N VAL A 132 -12.78 -7.03 -13.01
CA VAL A 132 -11.72 -7.47 -12.08
C VAL A 132 -11.07 -6.28 -11.38
N LEU A 133 -10.70 -5.25 -12.14
CA LEU A 133 -10.05 -4.05 -11.61
C LEU A 133 -10.94 -3.28 -10.62
N HIS A 134 -12.24 -3.17 -10.88
CA HIS A 134 -13.18 -2.50 -9.99
C HIS A 134 -13.39 -3.26 -8.68
N VAL A 135 -13.46 -4.59 -8.74
CA VAL A 135 -13.54 -5.43 -7.54
C VAL A 135 -12.25 -5.31 -6.73
N ASP A 136 -11.08 -5.41 -7.37
CA ASP A 136 -9.77 -5.18 -6.75
C ASP A 136 -9.69 -3.79 -6.09
N ALA A 137 -10.14 -2.74 -6.78
CA ALA A 137 -10.18 -1.38 -6.26
C ALA A 137 -10.98 -1.29 -4.95
N SER A 138 -12.21 -1.78 -4.97
CA SER A 138 -13.08 -1.77 -3.78
C SER A 138 -12.55 -2.64 -2.64
N THR A 139 -11.89 -3.76 -2.97
CA THR A 139 -11.29 -4.69 -2.01
C THR A 139 -10.11 -4.04 -1.31
N VAL A 140 -9.16 -3.47 -2.05
CA VAL A 140 -8.00 -2.76 -1.47
C VAL A 140 -8.46 -1.60 -0.59
N TYR A 141 -9.43 -0.81 -1.05
CA TYR A 141 -9.97 0.32 -0.28
C TYR A 141 -10.60 -0.15 1.05
N SER A 142 -11.42 -1.20 1.00
CA SER A 142 -12.11 -1.75 2.16
C SER A 142 -11.15 -2.44 3.14
N ALA A 143 -10.17 -3.17 2.62
CA ALA A 143 -9.14 -3.84 3.41
C ALA A 143 -8.38 -2.86 4.31
N LEU A 144 -7.98 -1.72 3.74
CA LEU A 144 -7.30 -0.67 4.51
C LEU A 144 -8.18 -0.08 5.63
N TRP A 145 -9.46 0.15 5.35
CA TRP A 145 -10.42 0.62 6.36
C TRP A 145 -10.55 -0.36 7.54
N CYS A 146 -10.59 -1.66 7.24
CA CYS A 146 -10.78 -2.70 8.24
C CYS A 146 -9.50 -3.02 9.02
N CYS A 147 -8.33 -3.01 8.37
CA CYS A 147 -7.10 -3.46 8.99
C CYS A 147 -6.33 -2.39 9.76
N LEU A 148 -6.25 -1.16 9.24
CA LEU A 148 -5.43 -0.11 9.85
C LEU A 148 -5.77 0.19 11.32
N PRO A 149 -7.05 0.16 11.76
CA PRO A 149 -7.37 0.28 13.19
C PRO A 149 -6.72 -0.80 14.06
N GLY A 150 -6.55 -2.01 13.53
CA GLY A 150 -5.98 -3.18 14.21
C GLY A 150 -4.45 -3.30 14.08
N ILE A 151 -3.84 -2.64 13.09
CA ILE A 151 -2.38 -2.66 12.87
C ILE A 151 -1.71 -1.70 13.86
N GLY A 152 -1.45 -2.17 15.08
CA GLY A 152 -0.77 -1.38 16.10
C GLY A 152 -0.36 -2.18 17.33
N PRO A 153 0.66 -1.73 18.06
CA PRO A 153 1.13 -2.43 19.26
C PRO A 153 0.15 -2.36 20.43
N ASN A 154 -0.89 -1.52 20.35
CA ASN A 154 -1.85 -1.33 21.43
C ASN A 154 -3.30 -1.40 20.90
N PRO A 155 -4.01 -2.52 21.15
CA PRO A 155 -5.41 -2.68 20.75
C PRO A 155 -6.37 -1.64 21.35
N ARG A 156 -5.98 -0.98 22.45
CA ARG A 156 -6.82 0.02 23.14
C ARG A 156 -6.66 1.43 22.55
N LYS A 157 -5.69 1.65 21.67
CA LYS A 157 -5.44 2.96 21.03
C LYS A 157 -5.28 2.74 19.52
N PRO A 158 -6.39 2.77 18.75
CA PRO A 158 -6.31 2.57 17.31
C PRO A 158 -5.40 3.62 16.71
N ARG A 159 -4.65 3.19 15.69
CA ARG A 159 -3.74 4.06 14.97
C ARG A 159 -4.52 5.16 14.25
N ARG A 160 -3.97 6.38 14.21
CA ARG A 160 -4.54 7.44 13.36
C ARG A 160 -4.12 7.20 11.93
N PHE A 161 -5.08 7.18 11.02
CA PHE A 161 -4.82 7.05 9.59
C PHE A 161 -5.80 7.90 8.79
N MET A 162 -5.45 8.15 7.55
CA MET A 162 -6.31 8.78 6.56
C MET A 162 -6.08 8.03 5.25
N ILE A 163 -7.18 7.63 4.63
CA ILE A 163 -7.17 7.01 3.30
C ILE A 163 -7.22 8.12 2.27
N GLY A 164 -6.23 8.15 1.39
CA GLY A 164 -6.14 9.09 0.29
C GLY A 164 -7.02 8.68 -0.90
N ALA A 165 -6.98 9.48 -1.96
CA ALA A 165 -7.65 9.13 -3.21
C ALA A 165 -7.05 7.84 -3.79
N GLN A 166 -7.92 6.95 -4.25
CA GLN A 166 -7.55 5.82 -5.10
C GLN A 166 -7.45 6.30 -6.54
N ARG A 167 -6.50 5.74 -7.29
CA ARG A 167 -6.33 6.01 -8.71
C ARG A 167 -6.27 4.69 -9.46
N MET A 168 -6.85 4.69 -10.65
CA MET A 168 -6.69 3.62 -11.62
C MET A 168 -5.51 4.04 -12.51
N ILE A 169 -4.57 3.14 -12.72
CA ILE A 169 -3.30 3.40 -13.38
C ILE A 169 -3.10 2.44 -14.56
N GLY A 170 -2.36 2.88 -15.58
CA GLY A 170 -2.07 2.10 -16.78
C GLY A 170 -3.09 2.36 -17.90
N PRO A 171 -3.14 1.51 -18.95
CA PRO A 171 -2.27 0.34 -19.15
C PRO A 171 -0.85 0.72 -19.59
N GLU A 172 0.16 0.06 -19.02
CA GLU A 172 1.56 0.17 -19.44
C GLU A 172 2.20 -1.23 -19.45
N GLY A 173 2.85 -1.60 -20.55
CA GLY A 173 3.48 -2.92 -20.69
C GLY A 173 2.51 -4.11 -20.64
N GLY A 174 1.21 -3.89 -20.88
CA GLY A 174 0.17 -4.92 -20.74
C GLY A 174 -0.34 -5.09 -19.31
N CYS A 175 0.07 -4.25 -18.37
CA CYS A 175 -0.43 -4.24 -17.00
C CYS A 175 -1.35 -3.05 -16.76
N VAL A 176 -2.40 -3.24 -15.96
CA VAL A 176 -3.32 -2.20 -15.47
C VAL A 176 -3.53 -2.40 -13.98
N GLY A 177 -3.83 -1.35 -13.23
CA GLY A 177 -3.96 -1.53 -11.79
C GLY A 177 -4.58 -0.39 -11.01
N VAL A 178 -4.49 -0.53 -9.70
CA VAL A 178 -4.94 0.46 -8.73
C VAL A 178 -3.77 0.94 -7.89
N GLU A 179 -3.73 2.24 -7.65
CA GLU A 179 -2.84 2.90 -6.70
C GLU A 179 -3.70 3.48 -5.57
N GLN A 180 -3.51 2.99 -4.35
CA GLN A 180 -4.18 3.48 -3.16
C GLN A 180 -3.16 4.10 -2.21
N ARG A 181 -3.33 5.39 -1.91
CA ARG A 181 -2.48 6.10 -0.95
C ARG A 181 -3.08 6.04 0.44
N VAL A 182 -2.26 5.84 1.46
CA VAL A 182 -2.69 5.90 2.86
C VAL A 182 -1.66 6.63 3.70
N THR A 183 -2.12 7.58 4.51
CA THR A 183 -1.29 8.26 5.50
C THR A 183 -1.54 7.67 6.88
N VAL A 184 -0.49 7.28 7.57
CA VAL A 184 -0.56 6.57 8.83
C VAL A 184 0.35 7.22 9.87
N ALA A 185 -0.17 7.45 11.08
CA ALA A 185 0.64 7.91 12.20
C ALA A 185 1.53 6.78 12.74
N LEU A 186 2.82 7.05 12.87
CA LEU A 186 3.79 6.15 13.47
C LEU A 186 3.77 6.28 15.01
N PRO A 187 4.07 5.20 15.74
CA PRO A 187 4.18 5.27 17.19
C PRO A 187 5.51 5.96 17.50
N GLY A 188 5.46 7.20 17.95
CA GLY A 188 6.63 7.88 18.48
C GLY A 188 7.06 7.24 19.80
N CYS A 189 8.39 7.02 19.96
CA CYS A 189 9.17 6.73 21.18
C CYS A 189 10.31 5.74 20.88
N GLY A 190 11.16 6.01 19.90
CA GLY A 190 12.53 5.47 19.92
C GLY A 190 13.43 6.32 20.83
N PRO A 191 14.57 5.79 21.32
CA PRO A 191 15.64 6.62 21.91
C PRO A 191 16.39 7.38 20.80
N CYS A 192 16.89 8.58 21.09
CA CYS A 192 17.81 9.26 20.17
C CYS A 192 19.17 8.53 20.18
N PRO A 193 19.88 8.46 19.05
CA PRO A 193 21.23 7.91 19.04
C PRO A 193 22.12 8.68 20.03
N GLY A 194 22.74 7.97 20.98
CA GLY A 194 23.59 8.55 22.02
C GLY A 194 22.89 8.93 23.32
N GLU A 195 21.57 8.75 23.45
CA GLU A 195 20.89 8.72 24.75
C GLU A 195 21.12 7.34 25.39
N ASP A 196 22.31 7.14 25.96
CA ASP A 196 22.52 6.03 26.90
C ASP A 196 21.57 6.24 28.08
N GLY A 197 20.76 5.23 28.41
CA GLY A 197 19.72 5.26 29.44
C GLY A 197 20.24 5.40 30.88
N THR A 198 21.11 6.36 31.14
CA THR A 198 21.57 6.80 32.46
C THR A 198 21.08 8.21 32.69
N SER A 199 19.89 8.30 33.27
CA SER A 199 19.47 9.39 34.15
C SER A 199 18.99 8.79 35.45
#